data_AF-A0A968PFR0-F1
#
_entry.id   AF-A0A968PFR0-F1
#
_cell.length_a   1.000
_cell.length_b   1.000
_cell.length_c   1.000
_cell.angle_alpha   90.00
_cell.angle_beta   90.00
_cell.angle_gamma   90.00
#
_symmetry.space_group_name_H-M   'P 1'
#
loop_
_entity.id
_entity.type
_entity.pdbx_description
1 polymer ?
#
loop_
_entity_poly.entity_id
_entity_poly.type
_entity_poly.pdbx_seq_one_letter_code
_entity_poly.pdbx_strand_id
1 'polypeptide(L)'
;QGKGCRLRPQLLGGPQERDRRGGTENTPGIIGLGVAAELAETFLSDRAKIETFKGLRDRLDETMVKAMPDTVVHGRSAERLWNTTNLGFPKLEAEAILLGSVGAWGLRIGRGSLFEWFAGAFAGVAGDGHRPGSGPWLGPIFTEPIHHRNRDR
;
A
#
# COMPACT_ATOMS: atom_id res chain seq x y z
N GLN A 1 -24.28 3.72 29.47
CA GLN A 1 -22.80 3.62 29.39
C GLN A 1 -22.46 2.30 28.71
N GLY A 2 -22.03 2.33 27.45
CA GLY A 2 -21.72 1.10 26.70
C GLY A 2 -20.43 0.47 27.22
N LYS A 3 -20.49 -0.79 27.66
CA LYS A 3 -19.31 -1.56 28.07
C LYS A 3 -18.42 -1.75 26.84
N GLY A 4 -17.29 -1.05 26.79
CA GLY A 4 -16.32 -1.17 25.69
C GLY A 4 -15.81 -2.61 25.54
N CYS A 5 -15.49 -3.01 24.30
CA CYS A 5 -14.91 -4.33 24.02
C CYS A 5 -13.54 -4.46 24.72
N ARG A 6 -13.36 -5.54 25.51
CA ARG A 6 -12.10 -5.80 26.20
C ARG A 6 -11.08 -6.35 25.21
N LEU A 7 -10.14 -5.50 24.79
CA LEU A 7 -9.02 -5.89 23.96
C LEU A 7 -8.08 -6.81 24.76
N ARG A 8 -7.74 -7.96 24.19
CA ARG A 8 -6.70 -8.85 24.75
C ARG A 8 -5.33 -8.38 24.23
N PRO A 9 -4.31 -8.21 25.08
CA PRO A 9 -2.98 -7.82 24.63
C PRO A 9 -2.38 -8.93 23.74
N GLN A 10 -1.79 -8.52 22.62
CA GLN A 10 -1.05 -9.42 21.72
C GLN A 10 0.42 -9.55 22.15
N LEU A 11 0.96 -8.50 22.78
CA LEU A 11 2.30 -8.49 23.37
C LEU A 11 2.16 -8.64 24.88
N LEU A 12 2.44 -9.85 25.36
CA LEU A 12 2.43 -10.19 26.77
C LEU A 12 3.71 -9.67 27.44
N GLY A 13 3.58 -9.07 28.61
CA GLY A 13 4.70 -8.47 29.33
C GLY A 13 4.21 -7.66 30.53
N GLY A 14 4.99 -6.67 30.94
CA GLY A 14 4.66 -5.79 32.06
C GLY A 14 3.44 -4.89 31.84
N PRO A 15 3.12 -4.03 32.83
CA PRO A 15 1.88 -3.24 32.85
C PRO A 15 1.90 -1.99 31.94
N GLN A 16 2.85 -1.91 31.00
CA GLN A 16 2.97 -0.78 30.08
C GLN A 16 1.72 -0.63 29.20
N GLU A 17 1.46 0.59 28.71
CA GLU A 17 0.31 0.91 27.85
C GLU A 17 -1.04 0.42 28.42
N ARG A 18 -1.22 0.47 29.75
CA ARG A 18 -2.43 0.01 30.48
C ARG A 18 -2.76 -1.46 30.25
N ASP A 19 -1.75 -2.32 30.34
CA ASP A 19 -1.82 -3.77 30.08
C ASP A 19 -2.23 -4.11 28.63
N ARG A 20 -2.12 -3.16 27.69
CA ARG A 20 -2.48 -3.40 26.28
C ARG A 20 -1.30 -3.85 25.42
N ARG A 21 -0.09 -3.44 25.79
CA ARG A 21 1.13 -3.75 25.06
C ARG A 21 2.32 -3.82 26.02
N GLY A 22 2.76 -5.02 26.34
CA GLY A 22 3.95 -5.24 27.15
C GLY A 22 5.24 -4.76 26.47
N GLY A 23 6.21 -4.32 27.28
CA GLY A 23 7.54 -3.90 26.84
C GLY A 23 7.84 -2.44 27.15
N THR A 24 9.12 -2.07 27.21
CA THR A 24 9.55 -0.69 27.47
C THR A 24 9.03 0.25 26.38
N GLU A 25 8.49 1.39 26.78
CA GLU A 25 8.00 2.42 25.87
C GLU A 25 9.15 2.99 25.04
N ASN A 26 8.92 3.20 23.75
CA ASN A 26 9.88 3.86 22.88
C ASN A 26 9.75 5.38 23.07
N THR A 27 10.22 5.90 24.20
CA THR A 27 10.08 7.33 24.56
C THR A 27 10.56 8.28 23.47
N PRO A 28 11.74 8.08 22.82
CA PRO A 28 12.17 8.94 21.71
C PRO A 28 11.21 8.86 20.51
N GLY A 29 10.72 7.66 20.17
CA GLY A 29 9.75 7.47 19.09
C GLY A 29 8.40 8.12 19.38
N ILE A 30 7.94 8.08 20.64
CA ILE A 30 6.69 8.72 21.09
C ILE A 30 6.81 10.24 20.99
N ILE A 31 7.92 10.82 21.44
CA ILE A 31 8.19 12.26 21.33
C ILE A 31 8.23 12.67 19.85
N GLY A 32 8.96 11.92 19.02
CA GLY A 32 9.05 12.18 17.58
C GLY A 32 7.68 12.12 16.88
N LEU A 33 6.85 11.15 17.24
CA LEU A 33 5.47 11.05 16.74
C LEU A 33 4.62 12.26 17.16
N GLY A 34 4.76 12.73 18.40
CA GLY A 34 4.06 13.92 18.90
C GLY A 34 4.39 15.18 18.08
N VAL A 35 5.69 15.43 17.86
CA VAL A 35 6.14 16.56 17.03
C VAL A 35 5.67 16.41 15.58
N ALA A 36 5.74 15.20 15.02
CA ALA A 36 5.26 14.95 13.67
C ALA A 36 3.74 15.20 13.53
N ALA A 37 2.94 14.85 14.56
CA ALA A 37 1.52 15.10 14.58
C ALA A 37 1.19 16.61 14.63
N GLU A 38 1.90 17.38 15.45
CA GLU A 38 1.74 18.85 15.52
C GLU A 38 2.08 19.54 14.19
N LEU A 39 3.18 19.12 13.57
CA LEU A 39 3.57 19.62 12.24
C LEU A 39 2.56 19.20 11.17
N ALA A 40 2.03 17.97 11.24
CA ALA A 40 1.01 17.49 10.33
C ALA A 40 -0.30 18.28 10.48
N GLU A 41 -0.74 18.57 11.70
CA GLU A 41 -1.92 19.40 11.97
C GLU A 41 -1.74 20.81 11.40
N THR A 42 -0.58 21.42 11.67
CA THR A 42 -0.24 22.74 11.10
C THR A 42 -0.27 22.71 9.58
N PHE A 43 0.33 21.71 8.95
CA PHE A 43 0.32 21.55 7.49
C PHE A 43 -1.10 21.38 6.95
N LEU A 44 -1.92 20.56 7.61
CA LEU A 44 -3.29 20.25 7.18
C LEU A 44 -4.26 21.43 7.39
N SER A 45 -3.92 22.37 8.28
CA SER A 45 -4.68 23.60 8.49
C SER A 45 -4.63 24.55 7.27
N ASP A 46 -3.57 24.47 6.46
CA ASP A 46 -3.42 25.24 5.22
C ASP A 46 -4.20 24.62 4.06
N ARG A 47 -5.47 25.03 3.94
CA ARG A 47 -6.39 24.57 2.90
C ARG A 47 -5.94 24.94 1.49
N ALA A 48 -5.27 26.08 1.30
CA ALA A 48 -4.80 26.52 -0.01
C ALA A 48 -3.68 25.62 -0.52
N LYS A 49 -2.78 25.21 0.37
CA LYS A 49 -1.72 24.24 0.06
C LYS A 49 -2.28 22.87 -0.29
N ILE A 50 -3.26 22.38 0.46
CA ILE A 50 -3.97 21.12 0.16
C ILE A 50 -4.60 21.17 -1.24
N GLU A 51 -5.31 22.26 -1.56
CA GLU A 51 -5.97 22.37 -2.86
C GLU A 51 -4.95 22.47 -4.01
N THR A 52 -3.81 23.12 -3.79
CA THR A 52 -2.70 23.15 -4.75
C THR A 52 -2.20 21.74 -5.08
N PHE A 53 -1.93 20.92 -4.06
CA PHE A 53 -1.48 19.55 -4.27
C PHE A 53 -2.55 18.65 -4.91
N LYS A 54 -3.82 18.88 -4.56
CA LYS A 54 -4.95 18.21 -5.20
C LYS A 54 -5.01 18.55 -6.69
N GLY A 55 -4.84 19.82 -7.06
CA GLY A 55 -4.77 20.24 -8.46
C GLY A 55 -3.60 19.61 -9.21
N LEU A 56 -2.43 19.45 -8.56
CA LEU A 56 -1.30 18.72 -9.15
C LEU A 56 -1.61 17.24 -9.37
N ARG A 57 -2.27 16.58 -8.40
CA ARG A 57 -2.73 15.20 -8.54
C ARG A 57 -3.70 15.06 -9.71
N ASP A 58 -4.70 15.94 -9.81
CA ASP A 58 -5.72 15.89 -10.85
C ASP A 58 -5.10 16.13 -12.24
N ARG A 59 -4.17 17.08 -12.34
CA ARG A 59 -3.40 17.33 -13.56
C ARG A 59 -2.58 16.10 -13.96
N LEU A 60 -1.96 15.40 -13.01
CA LEU A 60 -1.22 14.16 -13.28
C LEU A 60 -2.15 13.08 -13.84
N ASP A 61 -3.30 12.85 -13.19
CA ASP A 61 -4.29 11.86 -13.61
C ASP A 61 -4.81 12.14 -15.02
N GLU A 62 -5.10 13.41 -15.33
CA GLU A 62 -5.53 13.82 -16.67
C GLU A 62 -4.42 13.66 -17.71
N THR A 63 -3.19 14.05 -17.37
CA THR A 63 -2.05 13.96 -18.30
C THR A 63 -1.76 12.50 -18.65
N MET A 64 -1.84 11.59 -17.67
CA MET A 64 -1.64 10.16 -17.90
C MET A 64 -2.74 9.55 -18.77
N VAL A 65 -4.01 9.89 -18.52
CA VAL A 65 -5.12 9.41 -19.38
C VAL A 65 -5.03 9.98 -20.79
N LYS A 66 -4.59 11.23 -20.97
CA LYS A 66 -4.38 11.83 -22.29
C LYS A 66 -3.23 11.16 -23.04
N ALA A 67 -2.13 10.85 -22.35
CA ALA A 67 -0.97 10.19 -22.94
C ALA A 67 -1.23 8.72 -23.28
N MET A 68 -2.02 8.04 -22.45
CA MET A 68 -2.33 6.61 -22.56
C MET A 68 -3.83 6.38 -22.30
N PRO A 69 -4.65 6.30 -23.37
CA PRO A 69 -6.11 6.23 -23.25
C PRO A 69 -6.63 5.02 -22.45
N ASP A 70 -5.89 3.91 -22.41
CA ASP A 70 -6.27 2.70 -21.65
C ASP A 70 -5.97 2.82 -20.14
N THR A 71 -5.44 3.96 -19.66
CA THR A 71 -5.12 4.15 -18.25
C THR A 71 -6.38 4.19 -17.39
N VAL A 72 -6.40 3.36 -16.36
CA VAL A 72 -7.48 3.30 -15.39
C VAL A 72 -7.08 4.10 -14.15
N VAL A 73 -7.94 5.01 -13.68
CA VAL A 73 -7.71 5.72 -12.41
C VAL A 73 -8.60 5.13 -11.34
N HIS A 74 -8.00 4.41 -10.40
CA HIS A 74 -8.75 3.73 -9.35
C HIS A 74 -9.38 4.73 -8.38
N GLY A 75 -10.69 4.61 -8.19
CA GLY A 75 -11.47 5.48 -7.31
C GLY A 75 -11.74 6.87 -7.87
N ARG A 76 -11.55 7.13 -9.18
CA ARG A 76 -11.70 8.47 -9.81
C ARG A 76 -12.97 9.22 -9.39
N SER A 77 -14.10 8.54 -9.26
CA SER A 77 -15.40 9.14 -8.92
C SER A 77 -15.71 9.16 -7.42
N ALA A 78 -14.78 8.72 -6.56
CA ALA A 78 -14.94 8.70 -5.11
C ALA A 78 -14.19 9.84 -4.42
N GLU A 79 -14.49 10.08 -3.15
CA GLU A 79 -13.65 10.93 -2.30
C GLU A 79 -12.29 10.24 -2.09
N ARG A 80 -11.21 10.98 -2.36
CA ARG A 80 -9.83 10.46 -2.35
C ARG A 80 -8.90 11.46 -1.66
N LEU A 81 -7.80 10.94 -1.12
CA LEU A 81 -6.71 11.76 -0.61
C LEU A 81 -6.16 12.69 -1.69
N TRP A 82 -5.93 13.94 -1.31
CA TRP A 82 -5.50 15.04 -2.18
C TRP A 82 -4.10 14.85 -2.77
N ASN A 83 -3.23 14.05 -2.14
CA ASN A 83 -1.84 13.84 -2.58
C ASN A 83 -1.56 12.50 -3.28
N THR A 84 -2.54 11.59 -3.35
CA THR A 84 -2.29 10.21 -3.76
C THR A 84 -3.08 9.88 -5.01
N THR A 85 -2.39 9.42 -6.04
CA THR A 85 -3.02 8.78 -7.21
C THR A 85 -2.74 7.29 -7.24
N ASN A 86 -3.68 6.55 -7.82
CA ASN A 86 -3.58 5.11 -8.04
C ASN A 86 -4.04 4.86 -9.48
N LEU A 87 -3.07 4.50 -10.33
CA LEU A 87 -3.23 4.35 -11.77
C LEU A 87 -2.94 2.90 -12.15
N GLY A 88 -3.83 2.31 -12.95
CA GLY A 88 -3.65 1.03 -13.60
C GLY A 88 -3.32 1.21 -15.07
N PHE A 89 -2.32 0.47 -15.55
CA PHE A 89 -1.90 0.47 -16.95
C PHE A 89 -2.07 -0.94 -17.54
N PRO A 90 -3.23 -1.28 -18.14
CA PRO A 90 -3.53 -2.64 -18.57
C PRO A 90 -2.55 -3.23 -19.58
N LYS A 91 -1.88 -2.37 -20.36
CA LYS A 91 -0.97 -2.75 -21.44
C LYS A 91 0.51 -2.71 -21.03
N LEU A 92 0.82 -2.39 -19.76
CA LEU A 92 2.18 -2.29 -19.27
C LEU A 92 2.41 -3.22 -18.08
N GLU A 93 3.54 -3.92 -18.09
CA GLU A 93 4.00 -4.65 -16.92
C GLU A 93 4.45 -3.67 -15.83
N ALA A 94 3.95 -3.87 -14.61
CA ALA A 94 4.22 -2.97 -13.48
C ALA A 94 5.72 -2.88 -13.12
N GLU A 95 6.50 -3.93 -13.41
CA GLU A 95 7.94 -3.99 -13.21
C GLU A 95 8.71 -3.08 -14.18
N ALA A 96 8.29 -3.02 -15.44
CA ALA A 96 8.89 -2.17 -16.45
C ALA A 96 8.72 -0.68 -16.10
N ILE A 97 7.55 -0.29 -15.58
CA ILE A 97 7.28 1.08 -15.14
C ILE A 97 8.17 1.47 -13.97
N LEU A 98 8.24 0.64 -12.93
CA LEU A 98 9.04 0.95 -11.74
C LEU A 98 10.53 1.06 -12.03
N LEU A 99 11.07 0.12 -12.81
CA LEU A 99 12.50 0.11 -13.12
C LEU A 99 12.85 1.30 -14.04
N GLY A 100 11.98 1.60 -15.02
CA GLY A 100 12.15 2.75 -15.92
C GLY A 100 11.98 4.10 -15.21
N SER A 101 11.04 4.23 -14.27
CA SER A 101 10.73 5.51 -13.60
C SER A 101 11.77 5.91 -12.56
N VAL A 102 12.29 4.94 -11.80
CA VAL A 102 13.22 5.20 -10.69
C VAL A 102 14.63 5.52 -11.22
N GLY A 103 15.05 4.91 -12.34
CA GLY A 103 16.39 5.09 -12.90
C GLY A 103 16.56 6.32 -13.80
N ALA A 104 15.54 6.69 -14.58
CA ALA A 104 15.70 7.72 -15.63
C ALA A 104 15.05 9.08 -15.29
N TRP A 105 14.02 9.10 -14.44
CA TRP A 105 13.19 10.29 -14.22
C TRP A 105 13.21 10.80 -12.78
N GLY A 106 13.95 10.14 -11.88
CA GLY A 106 14.04 10.50 -10.46
C GLY A 106 12.72 10.36 -9.69
N LEU A 107 11.74 9.64 -10.25
CA LEU A 107 10.41 9.45 -9.67
C LEU A 107 10.42 8.24 -8.72
N ARG A 108 9.91 8.42 -7.50
CA ARG A 108 9.67 7.32 -6.55
C ARG A 108 8.20 6.91 -6.63
N ILE A 109 7.95 5.70 -7.10
CA ILE A 109 6.61 5.11 -7.25
C ILE A 109 6.57 3.82 -6.42
N GLY A 110 5.44 3.57 -5.76
CA GLY A 110 5.17 2.31 -5.05
C GLY A 110 4.18 1.44 -5.82
N ARG A 111 4.37 0.12 -5.79
CA ARG A 111 3.35 -0.84 -6.26
C ARG A 111 2.32 -1.07 -5.16
N GLY A 112 1.04 -1.04 -5.51
CA GLY A 112 -0.04 -1.51 -4.63
C GLY A 112 -0.10 -3.04 -4.63
N SER A 113 -0.09 -3.67 -3.45
CA SER A 113 -0.19 -5.13 -3.30
C SER A 113 -1.57 -5.71 -3.65
N LEU A 114 -2.60 -4.86 -3.79
CA LEU A 114 -3.95 -5.25 -4.18
C LEU A 114 -4.06 -5.72 -5.65
N PHE A 115 -3.05 -5.46 -6.47
CA PHE A 115 -3.05 -5.77 -7.91
C PHE A 115 -2.92 -7.28 -8.20
N GLU A 116 -2.14 -8.03 -7.42
CA GLU A 116 -2.03 -9.49 -7.61
C GLU A 116 -3.36 -10.22 -7.38
N TRP A 117 -4.17 -9.75 -6.43
CA TRP A 117 -5.48 -10.33 -6.13
C TRP A 117 -6.50 -10.13 -7.26
N PHE A 118 -6.46 -8.99 -7.95
CA PHE A 118 -7.38 -8.69 -9.05
C PHE A 118 -6.99 -9.38 -10.37
N ALA A 119 -5.70 -9.60 -10.63
CA ALA A 119 -5.26 -10.37 -11.80
C ALA A 119 -5.84 -11.80 -11.77
N GLY A 120 -5.89 -12.43 -10.59
CA GLY A 120 -6.54 -13.74 -10.41
C GLY A 120 -8.06 -13.70 -10.59
N ALA A 121 -8.73 -12.61 -10.23
CA ALA A 121 -10.19 -12.47 -10.35
C ALA A 121 -10.66 -12.24 -11.80
N PHE A 122 -9.85 -11.60 -12.65
CA PHE A 122 -10.17 -11.39 -14.08
C PHE A 122 -9.85 -12.60 -14.95
N ALA A 123 -8.88 -13.43 -14.57
CA ALA A 123 -8.56 -14.68 -15.28
C ALA A 123 -9.73 -15.67 -15.30
N GLY A 124 -10.68 -15.57 -14.36
CA GLY A 124 -11.90 -16.40 -14.33
C GLY A 124 -13.07 -15.90 -15.20
N VAL A 125 -13.00 -14.67 -15.75
CA VAL A 125 -14.07 -14.07 -16.57
C VAL A 125 -13.73 -14.07 -18.07
N ALA A 126 -12.46 -14.28 -18.44
CA ALA A 126 -12.04 -14.51 -19.81
C ALA A 126 -12.21 -16.00 -20.18
N GLY A 127 -13.47 -16.43 -20.25
CA GLY A 127 -13.84 -17.71 -20.84
C GLY A 127 -13.74 -17.65 -22.37
N ASP A 128 -12.93 -18.58 -22.88
CA ASP A 128 -12.99 -19.22 -24.19
C ASP A 128 -12.30 -18.55 -25.40
N GLY A 129 -11.34 -19.29 -25.96
CA GLY A 129 -10.75 -19.03 -27.27
C GLY A 129 -9.23 -19.14 -27.30
N HIS A 130 -8.74 -20.31 -27.74
CA HIS A 130 -7.36 -20.63 -28.14
C HIS A 130 -6.32 -20.95 -27.05
N ARG A 131 -6.07 -22.27 -26.88
CA ARG A 131 -4.78 -22.79 -26.40
C ARG A 131 -3.78 -22.78 -27.56
N PRO A 132 -2.50 -22.44 -27.29
CA PRO A 132 -1.43 -23.26 -27.81
C PRO A 132 -0.39 -23.62 -26.73
N GLY A 133 0.11 -24.86 -26.80
CA GLY A 133 1.46 -25.20 -26.34
C GLY A 133 1.64 -25.55 -24.88
N SER A 134 1.61 -26.85 -24.60
CA SER A 134 2.20 -27.49 -23.42
C SER A 134 3.69 -27.17 -23.26
N GLY A 135 4.10 -26.71 -22.07
CA GLY A 135 5.51 -26.61 -21.64
C GLY A 135 5.62 -26.55 -20.10
N PRO A 136 6.57 -27.24 -19.45
CA PRO A 136 6.47 -27.59 -18.03
C PRO A 136 7.26 -26.63 -17.15
N TRP A 137 6.64 -25.58 -16.60
CA TRP A 137 7.24 -24.79 -15.52
C TRP A 137 6.19 -24.33 -14.51
N LEU A 138 5.56 -25.30 -13.85
CA LEU A 138 4.89 -25.09 -12.57
C LEU A 138 5.31 -26.22 -11.64
N GLY A 139 6.44 -26.02 -10.96
CA GLY A 139 6.77 -26.70 -9.71
C GLY A 139 6.62 -25.70 -8.57
N PRO A 140 6.06 -26.09 -7.41
CA PRO A 140 5.90 -25.19 -6.27
C PRO A 140 7.28 -24.96 -5.64
N ILE A 141 7.73 -23.71 -5.56
CA ILE A 141 8.79 -23.39 -4.61
C ILE A 141 8.16 -23.46 -3.22
N PHE A 142 8.49 -24.58 -2.58
CA PHE A 142 8.16 -24.98 -1.23
C PHE A 142 8.35 -23.84 -0.23
N THR A 143 7.28 -23.50 0.47
CA THR A 143 7.32 -22.92 1.81
C THR A 143 7.86 -23.99 2.77
N GLU A 144 9.04 -23.80 3.35
CA GLU A 144 9.41 -24.53 4.57
C GLU A 144 8.96 -23.76 5.83
N PRO A 145 8.35 -24.44 6.81
CA PRO A 145 7.95 -23.84 8.08
C PRO A 145 9.13 -23.74 9.06
N ILE A 146 9.37 -22.54 9.57
CA ILE A 146 10.34 -22.30 10.65
C ILE A 146 9.83 -22.95 11.94
N HIS A 147 10.37 -24.10 12.30
CA HIS A 147 10.25 -24.66 13.65
C HIS A 147 11.30 -24.02 14.57
N HIS A 148 10.87 -23.09 15.42
CA HIS A 148 11.64 -22.70 16.60
C HIS A 148 11.71 -23.91 17.56
N ARG A 149 12.92 -24.31 17.94
CA ARG A 149 13.16 -25.23 19.06
C ARG A 149 14.14 -24.55 20.00
N ASN A 150 13.58 -23.95 21.06
CA ASN A 150 14.29 -23.43 22.20
C ASN A 150 14.99 -24.58 22.96
N ARG A 151 16.28 -24.42 23.30
CA ARG A 151 16.87 -25.10 24.45
C ARG A 151 18.13 -24.37 24.91
N ASP A 152 18.05 -23.78 26.10
CA ASP A 152 19.17 -23.42 26.96
C ASP A 152 20.10 -24.63 27.20
N ARG A 153 21.41 -24.42 27.02
CA ARG A 153 22.52 -24.83 27.88
C ARG A 153 23.85 -24.36 27.30
#